data_AF-F0J0Z8-F1
#
_entry.id   AF-F0J0Z8-F1
#
_cell.length_a   1.000
_cell.length_b   1.000
_cell.length_c   1.000
_cell.angle_alpha   90.00
_cell.angle_beta   90.00
_cell.angle_gamma   90.00
#
_symmetry.space_group_name_H-M   'P 1'
#
loop_
_entity.id
_entity.type
_entity.pdbx_description
1 polymer ?
#
loop_
_entity_poly.entity_id
_entity_poly.type
_entity_poly.pdbx_seq_one_letter_code
_entity_poly.pdbx_strand_id
1 'polypeptide(L)' 'MTQFAPAKTADHHEPIVSPLILVDRLISLAQDAERAGLPAVANRLVRLALRSCVPPAGGTHRH' A
#
# COMPACT_ATOMS: atom_id res chain seq x y z
N MET A 1 -16.73 4.44 38.05
CA MET A 1 -16.00 5.31 37.11
C MET A 1 -14.93 4.48 36.44
N THR A 2 -15.23 3.90 35.27
CA THR A 2 -14.30 3.03 34.53
C THR A 2 -13.41 3.87 33.63
N GLN A 3 -12.13 3.92 33.99
CA GLN A 3 -11.07 4.65 33.29
C GLN A 3 -10.72 3.90 32.00
N PHE A 4 -11.00 4.49 30.85
CA PHE A 4 -10.58 3.95 29.55
C PHE A 4 -9.08 4.22 29.38
N ALA A 5 -8.30 3.15 29.17
CA ALA A 5 -6.88 3.26 28.84
C ALA A 5 -6.72 3.90 27.44
N PRO A 6 -5.78 4.83 27.25
CA PRO A 6 -5.54 5.43 25.95
C PRO A 6 -5.03 4.37 24.98
N ALA A 7 -5.66 4.27 23.82
CA ALA A 7 -5.25 3.39 22.73
C ALA A 7 -3.77 3.67 22.43
N LYS A 8 -2.93 2.64 22.65
CA LYS A 8 -1.52 2.63 22.28
C LYS A 8 -1.45 3.03 20.80
N THR A 9 -1.01 4.25 20.53
CA THR A 9 -0.69 4.73 19.18
C THR A 9 0.19 3.66 18.56
N ALA A 10 -0.37 2.95 17.59
CA ALA A 10 0.36 1.97 16.82
C ALA A 10 1.61 2.68 16.31
N ASP A 11 2.75 2.21 16.79
CA ASP A 11 4.06 2.56 16.30
C ASP A 11 3.96 2.66 14.78
N HIS A 12 4.16 3.86 14.24
CA HIS A 12 4.33 4.09 12.81
C HIS A 12 5.70 3.53 12.46
N HIS A 13 5.85 2.21 12.61
CA HIS A 13 6.89 1.47 11.95
C HIS A 13 6.42 1.41 10.51
N GLU A 14 6.67 2.47 9.74
CA GLU A 14 6.62 2.39 8.29
C GLU A 14 7.57 1.24 7.95
N PRO A 15 7.05 0.04 7.64
CA PRO A 15 7.95 -1.00 7.23
C PRO A 15 8.56 -0.42 5.95
N ILE A 16 9.89 -0.39 5.88
CA ILE A 16 10.60 -0.03 4.65
C ILE A 16 10.35 -1.19 3.69
N VAL A 17 9.12 -1.27 3.17
CA VAL A 17 8.70 -2.28 2.22
C VAL A 17 9.26 -1.80 0.91
N SER A 18 10.22 -2.57 0.38
CA SER A 18 10.73 -2.33 -0.96
C SER A 18 9.54 -2.13 -1.91
N PRO A 19 9.55 -1.09 -2.78
CA PRO A 19 8.46 -0.84 -3.71
C PRO A 19 8.07 -2.08 -4.53
N LEU A 20 9.03 -2.95 -4.83
CA LEU A 20 8.80 -4.24 -5.49
C LEU A 20 7.96 -5.20 -4.63
N ILE A 21 8.20 -5.29 -3.33
CA ILE A 21 7.43 -6.13 -2.41
C ILE A 21 6.01 -5.58 -2.27
N LEU A 22 5.85 -4.25 -2.23
CA LEU A 22 4.54 -3.62 -2.19
C LEU A 22 3.73 -3.93 -3.46
N VAL A 23 4.37 -3.82 -4.64
CA VAL A 23 3.76 -4.12 -5.94
C VAL A 23 3.36 -5.58 -6.04
N ASP A 24 4.24 -6.51 -5.67
CA ASP A 24 3.98 -7.95 -5.67
C ASP A 24 2.74 -8.32 -4.83
N ARG A 25 2.63 -7.74 -3.63
CA ARG A 25 1.46 -7.90 -2.76
C ARG A 25 0.19 -7.32 -3.39
N LEU A 26 0.26 -6.15 -4.00
CA LEU A 26 -0.89 -5.51 -4.65
C LEU A 26 -1.38 -6.32 -5.86
N ILE A 27 -0.48 -6.91 -6.64
CA ILE A 27 -0.84 -7.79 -7.76
C ILE A 27 -1.47 -9.10 -7.24
N SER A 28 -0.90 -9.70 -6.20
CA SER A 28 -1.48 -10.90 -5.57
C SER A 28 -2.91 -10.63 -5.05
N LEU A 29 -3.11 -9.51 -4.35
CA LEU A 29 -4.43 -9.08 -3.89
C LEU A 29 -5.40 -8.79 -5.05
N ALA A 30 -4.90 -8.26 -6.16
CA ALA A 30 -5.72 -8.03 -7.35
C ALA A 30 -6.20 -9.35 -7.95
N GLN A 31 -5.34 -10.37 -8.02
CA GLN A 31 -5.71 -11.70 -8.50
C GLN A 31 -6.75 -12.36 -7.58
N ASP A 32 -6.61 -12.22 -6.26
CA ASP A 32 -7.60 -12.71 -5.31
C ASP A 32 -8.95 -11.98 -5.46
N ALA A 33 -8.92 -10.67 -5.70
CA ALA A 33 -10.12 -9.88 -5.95
C ALA A 33 -10.82 -10.28 -7.27
N GLU A 34 -10.08 -10.59 -8.34
CA GLU A 34 -10.65 -11.14 -9.58
C GLU A 34 -11.34 -12.48 -9.32
N ARG A 35 -10.70 -13.38 -8.57
CA ARG A 35 -11.27 -14.70 -8.22
C ARG A 35 -12.50 -14.59 -7.32
N ALA A 36 -12.57 -13.55 -6.49
CA ALA A 36 -13.73 -13.23 -5.66
C ALA A 36 -14.86 -12.53 -6.43
N GLY A 37 -14.69 -12.24 -7.73
CA GLY A 37 -15.70 -11.54 -8.53
C GLY A 37 -15.78 -10.04 -8.25
N LEU A 38 -14.68 -9.42 -7.78
CA LEU A 38 -14.58 -7.99 -7.47
C LEU A 38 -13.69 -7.24 -8.49
N PRO A 39 -14.08 -7.15 -9.77
CA PRO A 39 -13.18 -6.64 -10.81
C PRO A 39 -12.84 -5.16 -10.69
N ALA A 40 -13.74 -4.36 -10.12
CA ALA A 40 -13.46 -2.96 -9.84
C ALA A 40 -12.34 -2.79 -8.79
N VAL A 41 -12.25 -3.70 -7.82
CA VAL A 41 -11.24 -3.69 -6.76
C VAL A 41 -9.89 -4.14 -7.33
N ALA A 42 -9.88 -5.22 -8.10
CA ALA A 42 -8.68 -5.69 -8.79
C ALA A 42 -8.06 -4.60 -9.69
N ASN A 43 -8.89 -3.94 -10.49
CA ASN A 43 -8.43 -2.84 -11.35
C ASN A 43 -7.82 -1.69 -10.51
N ARG A 44 -8.45 -1.34 -9.39
CA ARG A 44 -7.93 -0.30 -8.49
C ARG A 44 -6.58 -0.67 -7.88
N LEU A 45 -6.40 -1.94 -7.49
CA LEU A 45 -5.15 -2.47 -6.94
C LEU A 45 -4.02 -2.49 -7.98
N VAL A 46 -4.31 -2.92 -9.22
CA VAL A 46 -3.34 -2.86 -10.32
C VAL A 46 -2.92 -1.42 -10.61
N ARG A 47 -3.87 -0.47 -10.65
CA ARG A 47 -3.55 0.95 -10.84
C ARG A 47 -2.71 1.52 -9.70
N LEU A 48 -2.92 1.05 -8.48
CA LEU A 48 -2.11 1.44 -7.33
C LEU A 48 -0.69 0.88 -7.44
N ALA A 49 -0.54 -0.38 -7.83
CA ALA A 49 0.75 -1.02 -8.06
C ALA A 49 1.57 -0.27 -9.13
N LEU A 50 0.95 0.08 -10.26
CA LEU A 50 1.59 0.85 -11.32
C LEU A 50 2.08 2.23 -10.85
N ARG A 51 1.32 2.89 -9.96
CA ARG A 51 1.74 4.17 -9.37
C ARG A 51 2.91 4.01 -8.41
N SER A 52 2.93 2.93 -7.63
CA SER A 52 4.04 2.63 -6.71
C SER A 52 5.33 2.23 -7.43
N CYS A 53 5.24 1.69 -8.65
CA CYS A 53 6.39 1.42 -9.53
C CYS A 53 7.00 2.67 -10.16
N VAL A 54 6.28 3.80 -10.21
CA VAL A 54 6.81 5.03 -10.77
C VAL A 54 7.77 5.63 -9.73
N PRO A 55 9.09 5.65 -9.99
CA PRO A 55 10.00 6.42 -9.14
C PRO A 55 9.52 7.88 -9.14
N PRO A 56 9.60 8.60 -8.01
CA PRO A 56 9.22 10.01 -7.98
C PRO A 56 10.01 10.71 -9.08
N ALA A 57 9.30 11.20 -10.10
CA ALA A 57 9.90 11.91 -11.20
C ALA A 57 10.69 13.10 -10.63
N GLY A 58 12.02 13.00 -10.69
CA GLY A 58 12.99 14.07 -10.48
C GLY A 58 12.59 15.17 -9.49
N GLY A 59 12.61 14.88 -8.19
CA GLY A 59 12.64 15.91 -7.15
C GLY A 59 14.05 16.46 -6.99
N THR A 60 14.41 17.46 -7.81
CA THR A 60 15.51 18.44 -7.64
C THR A 60 16.59 18.11 -6.60
N HIS A 61 17.74 17.65 -7.09
CA HIS A 61 19.04 17.83 -6.45
C HIS A 61 19.26 19.34 -6.27
N ARG A 62 18.89 19.91 -5.12
CA ARG A 62 19.34 21.26 -4.74
C ARG A 62 20.64 21.10 -3.96
N HIS A 63 21.69 21.61 -4.62
CA HIS A 63 23.02 21.92 -4.12
C HIS A 63 23.02 22.58 -2.74
#